data_AF-K2E5U4-F1
#
_entry.id   AF-K2E5U4-F1
#
_cell.length_a   1.000
_cell.length_b   1.000
_cell.length_c   1.000
_cell.angle_alpha   90.00
_cell.angle_beta   90.00
_cell.angle_gamma   90.00
#
_symmetry.space_group_name_H-M   'P 1'
#
loop_
_entity.id
_entity.type
_entity.pdbx_description
1 polymer ?
#
loop_
_entity_poly.entity_id
_entity_poly.type
_entity_poly.pdbx_seq_one_letter_code
_entity_poly.pdbx_strand_id
1 'polypeptide(L)'
;MLKNLKTISAYEARKNFGELMNLAYYNNYEIIVEKMGKPMIKIIKMIASKSNTPSRSEIMAKYAGVWDTKELKGIEKNSKSFRKNFKLID
;
A
#
# COMPACT_ATOMS: atom_id res chain seq x y z
N MET A 1 -0.88 1.33 19.20
CA MET A 1 -1.53 2.61 18.82
C MET A 1 -2.96 2.58 19.33
N LEU A 2 -3.35 3.53 20.16
CA LEU A 2 -4.73 3.68 20.62
C LEU A 2 -5.59 4.16 19.44
N LYS A 3 -6.61 3.39 19.09
CA LYS A 3 -7.61 3.79 18.09
C LYS A 3 -8.63 4.68 18.77
N ASN A 4 -8.71 5.95 18.35
CA ASN A 4 -9.74 6.85 18.84
C ASN A 4 -11.01 6.66 18.00
N LEU A 5 -12.04 6.07 18.62
CA LEU A 5 -13.34 5.83 18.01
C LEU A 5 -14.27 7.02 18.29
N LYS A 6 -14.93 7.53 17.25
CA LYS A 6 -15.93 8.60 17.36
C LYS A 6 -17.22 8.18 16.66
N THR A 7 -18.36 8.35 17.32
CA THR A 7 -19.67 8.09 16.73
C THR A 7 -20.37 9.42 16.48
N ILE A 8 -20.99 9.58 15.32
CA ILE A 8 -21.62 10.83 14.90
C ILE A 8 -22.87 10.58 14.06
N SER A 9 -23.83 11.51 14.09
CA SER A 9 -25.01 11.43 13.25
C SER A 9 -24.70 11.67 11.77
N ALA A 10 -25.51 11.10 10.87
CA ALA A 10 -25.40 11.33 9.43
C ALA A 10 -25.57 12.82 9.05
N TYR A 11 -26.37 13.57 9.83
CA TYR A 11 -26.58 15.00 9.62
C TYR A 11 -25.31 15.81 9.91
N GLU A 12 -24.69 15.60 11.07
CA GLU A 12 -23.44 16.27 11.44
C GLU A 12 -22.28 15.81 10.55
N ALA A 13 -22.25 14.53 10.18
CA ALA A 13 -21.26 14.01 9.25
C ALA A 13 -21.31 14.71 7.88
N ARG A 14 -22.52 15.00 7.38
CA ARG A 14 -22.70 15.77 6.14
C ARG A 14 -22.24 17.22 6.30
N LYS A 15 -22.53 17.85 7.44
CA LYS A 15 -22.17 19.26 7.70
C LYS A 15 -20.65 19.46 7.81
N ASN A 16 -19.95 18.51 8.44
CA ASN A 16 -18.54 18.64 8.81
C ASN A 16 -17.64 17.58 8.13
N PHE A 17 -18.01 17.12 6.93
CA PHE A 17 -17.37 15.96 6.30
C PHE A 17 -15.85 16.13 6.10
N GLY A 18 -15.40 17.31 5.69
CA GLY A 18 -13.98 17.60 5.46
C GLY A 18 -13.13 17.47 6.73
N GLU A 19 -13.62 17.96 7.87
CA GLU A 19 -12.92 17.83 9.15
C GLU A 19 -12.85 16.38 9.62
N LEU A 20 -13.94 15.62 9.43
CA LEU A 20 -13.96 14.19 9.73
C LEU A 20 -12.92 13.42 8.91
N MET A 21 -12.70 13.84 7.65
CA MET A 21 -11.67 13.23 6.82
C MET A 21 -10.26 13.56 7.28
N ASN A 22 -10.01 14.79 7.70
CA ASN A 22 -8.73 15.18 8.30
C ASN A 22 -8.45 14.38 9.57
N LEU A 23 -9.45 14.21 10.45
CA LEU A 23 -9.33 13.41 11.67
C LEU A 23 -9.02 11.94 11.36
N ALA A 24 -9.71 11.35 10.39
CA ALA A 24 -9.44 9.98 9.98
C ALA A 24 -8.03 9.82 9.40
N TYR A 25 -7.62 10.73 8.51
CA TYR A 25 -6.37 10.60 7.76
C TYR A 25 -5.11 10.96 8.56
N TYR A 26 -5.12 12.11 9.24
CA TYR A 26 -3.95 12.61 9.98
C TYR A 26 -3.88 12.06 11.41
N ASN A 27 -5.02 11.90 12.07
CA ASN A 27 -5.07 11.54 13.49
C ASN A 27 -5.48 10.08 13.74
N ASN A 28 -5.63 9.27 12.68
CA ASN A 28 -6.01 7.86 12.74
C ASN A 28 -7.32 7.60 13.52
N TYR A 29 -8.27 8.54 13.47
CA TYR A 29 -9.60 8.31 14.03
C TYR A 29 -10.39 7.28 13.21
N GLU A 30 -11.15 6.44 13.90
CA GLU A 30 -12.22 5.66 13.29
C GLU A 30 -13.55 6.35 13.59
N ILE A 31 -14.32 6.66 12.57
CA ILE A 31 -15.57 7.40 12.73
C ILE A 31 -16.74 6.52 12.28
N ILE A 32 -17.68 6.25 13.17
CA ILE A 32 -18.93 5.56 12.86
C ILE A 32 -20.00 6.62 12.63
N VAL A 33 -20.62 6.57 11.45
CA VAL A 33 -21.75 7.44 11.09
C VAL A 33 -23.04 6.66 11.29
N GLU A 34 -23.95 7.23 12.08
CA GLU A 34 -25.23 6.64 12.43
C GLU A 34 -26.41 7.43 11.85
N LYS A 35 -27.49 6.73 11.51
CA LYS A 35 -28.77 7.33 11.15
C LYS A 35 -29.86 6.67 11.98
N MET A 36 -30.64 7.47 12.72
CA MET A 36 -31.71 6.99 13.60
C MET A 36 -31.23 5.91 14.58
N GLY A 37 -30.06 6.12 15.20
CA GLY A 37 -29.46 5.19 16.16
C GLY A 37 -28.90 3.89 15.56
N LYS A 38 -28.83 3.79 14.22
CA LYS A 38 -28.25 2.63 13.53
C LYS A 38 -26.94 3.01 12.83
N PRO A 39 -25.84 2.26 13.01
CA PRO A 39 -24.60 2.49 12.28
C PRO A 39 -24.79 2.18 10.80
N MET A 40 -24.31 3.08 9.94
CA MET A 40 -24.47 3.01 8.50
C MET A 40 -23.14 2.95 7.76
N ILE A 41 -22.18 3.78 8.17
CA ILE A 41 -20.89 3.93 7.47
C ILE A 41 -19.79 4.00 8.52
N LYS A 42 -18.62 3.44 8.17
CA LYS A 42 -17.39 3.61 8.93
C LYS A 42 -16.36 4.32 8.07
N ILE A 43 -15.82 5.42 8.58
CA ILE A 43 -14.74 6.18 7.95
C ILE A 43 -13.44 5.80 8.65
N ILE A 44 -12.45 5.37 7.87
CA ILE A 44 -11.13 4.98 8.35
C ILE A 44 -10.06 5.52 7.40
N LYS A 45 -8.84 5.65 7.91
CA LYS A 45 -7.67 5.92 7.07
C LYS A 45 -7.47 4.79 6.07
N MET A 46 -7.33 5.14 4.79
CA MET A 46 -6.87 4.19 3.79
C MET A 46 -5.40 3.84 4.08
N ILE A 47 -5.16 2.59 4.43
CA ILE A 47 -3.82 2.02 4.50
C ILE A 47 -3.59 1.42 3.12
N ALA A 48 -2.62 1.96 2.37
CA ALA A 48 -2.22 1.35 1.12
C ALA A 48 -1.90 -0.12 1.39
N SER A 49 -2.70 -1.03 0.83
CA SER A 49 -2.28 -2.42 0.76
C SER A 49 -0.96 -2.43 -0.02
N LYS A 50 -0.01 -3.26 0.41
CA LYS A 50 1.21 -3.50 -0.36
C LYS A 50 0.75 -3.82 -1.78
N SER A 51 0.97 -2.90 -2.70
CA SER A 51 0.56 -3.11 -4.08
C SER A 51 1.35 -4.31 -4.58
N ASN A 52 0.66 -5.40 -4.93
CA ASN A 52 1.25 -6.52 -5.67
C ASN A 52 1.53 -6.10 -7.12
N THR A 53 2.04 -4.88 -7.32
CA THR A 53 2.50 -4.43 -8.62
C THR A 53 3.83 -5.13 -8.83
N PRO A 54 3.93 -6.03 -9.81
CA PRO A 54 5.16 -6.77 -10.02
C PRO A 54 6.28 -5.78 -10.36
N SER A 55 7.43 -5.95 -9.71
CA SER A 55 8.58 -5.11 -10.00
C SER A 55 9.00 -5.27 -11.47
N ARG A 56 9.69 -4.28 -12.06
CA ARG A 56 10.18 -4.37 -13.45
C ARG A 56 11.00 -5.66 -13.67
N SER A 57 11.78 -6.07 -12.67
CA SER A 57 12.51 -7.35 -12.66
C SER A 57 11.59 -8.57 -12.72
N GLU A 58 10.50 -8.60 -11.96
CA GLU A 58 9.52 -9.69 -12.00
C GLU A 58 8.78 -9.76 -13.34
N ILE A 59 8.46 -8.60 -13.93
CA ILE A 59 7.87 -8.53 -15.27
C ILE A 59 8.85 -9.11 -16.31
N MET A 60 10.10 -8.67 -16.29
CA MET A 60 11.13 -9.16 -17.22
C MET A 60 11.41 -10.65 -17.03
N ALA A 61 11.46 -11.13 -15.79
CA ALA A 61 11.61 -12.54 -15.46
C ALA A 61 10.51 -13.41 -16.07
N LYS A 62 9.26 -12.96 -15.95
CA LYS A 62 8.10 -13.64 -16.52
C LYS A 62 8.20 -13.73 -18.04
N TYR A 63 8.57 -12.64 -18.72
CA TYR A 63 8.75 -12.65 -20.17
C TYR A 63 9.96 -13.47 -20.64
N ALA A 64 11.00 -13.57 -19.80
CA ALA A 64 12.16 -14.41 -20.05
C ALA A 64 11.94 -15.91 -19.71
N GLY A 65 10.74 -16.29 -19.25
CA GLY A 65 10.41 -17.67 -18.91
C GLY A 65 11.01 -18.17 -17.59
N VAL A 66 11.41 -17.28 -16.69
CA VAL A 66 11.96 -17.65 -15.38
C VAL A 66 10.82 -17.87 -14.40
N TRP A 67 10.63 -19.13 -14.00
CA TRP A 67 9.53 -19.55 -13.13
C TRP A 67 9.86 -19.47 -11.63
N ASP A 68 11.14 -19.47 -11.24
CA ASP A 68 11.57 -19.39 -9.83
C ASP A 68 12.32 -18.08 -9.50
N THR A 69 11.86 -17.40 -8.46
CA THR A 69 12.48 -16.19 -7.89
C THR A 69 13.89 -16.40 -7.33
N LYS A 70 14.28 -17.63 -6.97
CA LYS A 70 15.65 -17.95 -6.51
C LYS A 70 16.65 -17.87 -7.65
N GLU A 71 16.27 -18.31 -8.84
CA GLU A 71 17.12 -18.24 -10.04
C GLU A 71 17.39 -16.78 -10.44
N LEU A 72 16.39 -15.90 -10.33
CA LEU A 72 16.55 -14.47 -10.59
C LEU A 72 17.63 -13.82 -9.72
N LYS A 73 17.63 -14.12 -8.41
CA LYS A 73 18.65 -13.60 -7.49
C LYS A 73 20.04 -14.11 -7.83
N GLY A 74 20.15 -15.34 -8.33
CA GLY A 74 21.41 -15.91 -8.83
C GLY A 74 21.92 -15.17 -10.07
N ILE A 75 21.05 -14.97 -11.06
CA ILE A 75 21.35 -14.26 -12.32
C ILE A 75 21.76 -12.80 -12.04
N GLU A 76 21.06 -12.11 -11.13
CA GLU A 76 21.42 -10.74 -10.75
C GLU A 76 22.79 -10.64 -10.08
N LYS A 77 23.13 -11.59 -9.20
CA LYS A 77 24.46 -11.62 -8.56
C LYS A 77 25.57 -11.90 -9.57
N ASN A 78 25.34 -12.86 -10.47
CA ASN A 78 26.31 -13.25 -11.48
C ASN A 78 26.55 -12.14 -12.51
N SER A 79 25.48 -11.50 -13.00
CA SER A 79 25.60 -10.37 -13.93
C SER A 79 26.31 -9.16 -13.31
N LYS A 80 26.05 -8.85 -12.03
CA LYS A 80 26.79 -7.81 -11.30
C LYS A 80 28.27 -8.14 -11.14
N SER A 81 28.59 -9.41 -10.83
CA SER A 81 29.97 -9.87 -10.70
C SER A 81 30.71 -9.82 -12.04
N PHE A 82 30.06 -10.27 -13.12
CA PHE A 82 30.58 -10.17 -14.48
C PHE A 82 30.89 -8.73 -14.85
N ARG A 83 29.95 -7.79 -14.67
CA ARG A 83 30.17 -6.36 -14.98
C ARG A 83 31.36 -5.76 -14.22
N LYS A 84 31.61 -6.18 -12.98
CA LYS A 84 32.74 -5.68 -12.18
C LYS A 84 34.08 -6.23 -12.64
N ASN A 85 34.10 -7.47 -13.09
CA ASN A 85 35.32 -8.18 -13.45
C ASN A 85 35.59 -8.16 -14.97
N PHE A 86 34.63 -7.70 -15.77
CA PHE A 86 34.77 -7.58 -17.22
C PHE A 86 35.74 -6.44 -17.54
N LYS A 87 36.95 -6.81 -17.95
CA LYS A 87 37.89 -5.91 -18.60
C LYS A 87 37.88 -6.23 -20.09
N LEU A 88 37.68 -5.21 -20.92
CA LEU A 88 37.95 -5.32 -22.35
C LEU A 88 39.44 -5.58 -22.51
N ILE A 89 39.79 -6.59 -23.30
CA ILE A 89 41.16 -6.82 -23.71
C ILE A 89 41.37 -5.88 -24.89
N ASP A 90 42.30 -4.92 -24.74
CA ASP A 90 42.76 -4.04 -25.82
C ASP A 90 43.70 -4.80 -26.77
#